data_AF-A0A438C964-F1
#
_entry.id   AF-A0A438C964-F1
#
_cell.length_a   1.000
_cell.length_b   1.000
_cell.length_c   1.000
_cell.angle_alpha   90.00
_cell.angle_beta   90.00
_cell.angle_gamma   90.00
#
_symmetry.space_group_name_H-M   'P 1'
#
loop_
_entity.id
_entity.type
_entity.pdbx_description
1 polymer ?
#
loop_
_entity_poly.entity_id
_entity_poly.type
_entity_poly.pdbx_seq_one_letter_code
_entity_poly.pdbx_strand_id
1 'polypeptide(L)'
;MYLVVWEAKLTIKGHQAQLDSSALLPIWVDMYHLSAMPIRTFHEGVGDISKMHKRSFFLGVTCLQVLLSYGTYTNLELLEHYGFLLDENPNDKAFIPLEPEVYASSSWPKDSLYIHQNGKPSFALLSALRLWATPASQRRSVGHLVYSGTQLSSENEIFVMEWIAKSCHVVLENLPTSVEEDSLLLCALDKMQDPDLPMEVGNALRSSGVEFSAFLEAHDLKIGDGNVGLLLSEKARRSMERWKLAVQWRLRHKRILVDCISRCTEIISSLSPTFLGHRGYQS
;
A
#
# COMPACT_ATOMS: atom_id res chain seq x y z
N MET A 1 -30.02 -0.24 23.78
CA MET A 1 -28.55 -0.37 23.75
C MET A 1 -28.05 0.66 22.73
N TYR A 2 -27.14 1.53 23.14
CA TYR A 2 -26.92 2.88 22.61
C TYR A 2 -26.48 2.92 21.13
N LEU A 3 -27.19 3.70 20.31
CA LEU A 3 -26.70 4.23 19.04
C LEU A 3 -25.97 5.55 19.33
N VAL A 4 -24.69 5.64 18.99
CA VAL A 4 -23.95 6.91 18.98
C VAL A 4 -23.99 7.46 17.56
N VAL A 5 -24.81 8.49 17.36
CA VAL A 5 -24.86 9.29 16.14
C VAL A 5 -23.89 10.45 16.31
N TRP A 6 -22.89 10.56 15.43
CA TRP A 6 -22.03 11.75 15.36
C TRP A 6 -22.69 12.79 14.44
N GLU A 7 -23.39 13.76 15.01
CA GLU A 7 -23.71 15.03 14.35
C GLU A 7 -22.69 16.08 14.78
N ALA A 8 -21.81 16.50 13.86
CA ALA A 8 -20.97 17.68 14.07
C ALA A 8 -21.70 18.94 13.55
N LYS A 9 -22.29 19.70 14.47
CA LYS A 9 -22.74 21.08 14.24
C LYS A 9 -21.55 22.02 14.48
N LEU A 10 -21.04 22.65 13.43
CA LEU A 10 -20.04 23.72 13.55
C LEU A 10 -20.76 25.07 13.57
N THR A 11 -20.79 25.70 14.74
CA THR A 11 -21.16 27.11 14.92
C THR A 11 -19.87 27.90 15.11
N ILE A 12 -19.52 28.77 14.16
CA ILE A 12 -18.31 29.58 14.22
C ILE A 12 -18.65 30.92 14.90
N LYS A 13 -18.00 31.21 16.03
CA LYS A 13 -17.75 32.58 16.51
C LYS A 13 -16.25 32.76 16.67
N GLY A 14 -15.76 33.89 16.16
CA GLY A 14 -14.36 34.12 15.80
C GLY A 14 -13.41 34.31 16.98
N HIS A 15 -12.12 34.07 16.75
CA HIS A 15 -11.15 35.10 16.33
C HIS A 15 -9.82 34.43 15.93
N GLN A 16 -9.16 35.02 14.90
CA GLN A 16 -7.71 35.05 14.55
C GLN A 16 -6.84 33.82 14.89
N ALA A 17 -6.03 33.20 14.02
CA ALA A 17 -5.56 33.35 12.64
C ALA A 17 -4.98 31.95 12.29
N GLN A 18 -5.07 31.41 11.08
CA GLN A 18 -4.17 31.66 9.94
C GLN A 18 -4.78 30.85 8.78
N LEU A 19 -5.20 31.54 7.73
CA LEU A 19 -5.93 30.98 6.59
C LEU A 19 -4.93 30.38 5.58
N ASP A 20 -4.81 29.05 5.56
CA ASP A 20 -4.52 28.35 4.29
C ASP A 20 -5.88 28.06 3.65
N SER A 21 -6.28 28.96 2.76
CA SER A 21 -7.54 28.90 2.04
C SER A 21 -7.61 27.66 1.14
N SER A 22 -8.57 26.77 1.39
CA SER A 22 -8.94 25.70 0.46
C SER A 22 -9.63 26.28 -0.76
N ALA A 23 -9.03 26.11 -1.95
CA ALA A 23 -9.59 26.56 -3.21
C ALA A 23 -10.03 25.37 -4.07
N LEU A 24 -11.30 25.33 -4.45
CA LEU A 24 -11.79 24.46 -5.52
C LEU A 24 -11.50 25.14 -6.86
N LEU A 25 -10.60 24.57 -7.67
CA LEU A 25 -10.25 25.11 -8.98
C LEU A 25 -10.96 24.31 -10.10
N PRO A 26 -12.09 24.81 -10.64
CA PRO A 26 -13.03 24.02 -11.44
C PRO A 26 -12.49 23.49 -12.77
N ILE A 27 -11.42 24.06 -13.35
CA ILE A 27 -10.82 23.62 -14.63
C ILE A 27 -9.85 22.43 -14.44
N TRP A 28 -9.45 22.13 -13.20
CA TRP A 28 -8.35 21.21 -12.90
C TRP A 28 -8.80 19.91 -12.24
N VAL A 29 -10.10 19.75 -11.99
CA VAL A 29 -10.73 18.57 -11.37
C VAL A 29 -10.80 17.38 -12.34
N ASP A 30 -10.79 17.64 -13.66
CA ASP A 30 -10.93 16.60 -14.70
C ASP A 30 -9.59 15.95 -15.11
N MET A 31 -8.52 16.14 -14.33
CA MET A 31 -7.18 15.65 -14.66
C MET A 31 -6.82 14.39 -13.87
N TYR A 32 -6.52 13.31 -14.59
CA TYR A 32 -6.11 12.03 -14.03
C TYR A 32 -4.71 12.09 -13.35
N HIS A 33 -4.42 11.13 -12.48
CA HIS A 33 -3.19 11.08 -11.68
C HIS A 33 -2.05 10.29 -12.37
N LEU A 34 -0.80 10.77 -12.29
CA LEU A 34 0.42 9.99 -12.61
C LEU A 34 1.35 9.88 -11.40
N SER A 35 1.96 8.71 -11.22
CA SER A 35 3.01 8.42 -10.23
C SER A 35 4.28 9.25 -10.51
N ALA A 36 4.31 10.53 -10.09
CA ALA A 36 5.45 11.43 -10.26
C ALA A 36 5.58 12.40 -9.06
N MET A 37 6.66 13.20 -9.01
CA MET A 37 6.81 14.27 -8.00
C MET A 37 5.80 15.41 -8.22
N PRO A 38 5.33 16.09 -7.15
CA PRO A 38 4.43 17.23 -7.28
C PRO A 38 5.10 18.38 -8.06
N ILE A 39 4.42 18.86 -9.11
CA ILE A 39 4.93 19.90 -10.03
C ILE A 39 4.18 21.24 -9.82
N ARG A 40 3.61 21.46 -8.64
CA ARG A 40 2.92 22.72 -8.31
C ARG A 40 3.82 23.57 -7.44
N THR A 41 4.15 24.75 -7.92
CA THR A 41 4.78 25.81 -7.14
C THR A 41 3.87 27.04 -7.21
N PHE A 42 3.52 27.59 -6.05
CA PHE A 42 2.76 28.85 -5.96
C PHE A 42 3.74 30.02 -6.08
N HIS A 43 3.50 30.93 -7.03
CA HIS A 43 4.27 32.17 -7.14
C HIS A 43 3.47 33.33 -6.52
N GLU A 44 3.88 33.76 -5.32
CA GLU A 44 3.23 34.83 -4.54
C GLU A 44 3.17 36.20 -5.27
N GLY A 45 3.92 36.39 -6.36
CA GLY A 45 3.99 37.68 -7.07
C GLY A 45 2.90 37.93 -8.12
N VAL A 46 2.15 36.91 -8.58
CA VAL A 46 1.21 37.05 -9.72
C VAL A 46 -0.18 36.45 -9.43
N GLY A 47 -0.38 35.77 -8.30
CA GLY A 47 -1.64 35.06 -8.05
C GLY A 47 -1.90 33.92 -9.05
N ASP A 48 -0.84 33.41 -9.68
CA ASP A 48 -0.89 32.41 -10.75
C ASP A 48 -0.16 31.12 -10.35
N ILE A 49 -0.72 29.97 -10.74
CA ILE A 49 -0.13 28.64 -10.52
C ILE A 49 0.52 28.18 -11.82
N SER A 50 1.84 28.10 -11.85
CA SER A 50 2.62 27.66 -13.02
C SER A 50 2.96 26.16 -12.96
N LYS A 51 2.85 25.43 -14.09
CA LYS A 51 3.30 24.04 -14.27
C LYS A 51 4.57 23.95 -15.11
N MET A 52 5.56 23.17 -14.67
CA MET A 52 6.71 22.80 -15.51
C MET A 52 6.60 21.36 -16.04
N HIS A 53 6.85 21.16 -17.32
CA HIS A 53 6.72 19.85 -17.98
C HIS A 53 8.05 19.06 -17.90
N LYS A 54 7.98 17.76 -17.57
CA LYS A 54 9.16 16.89 -17.47
C LYS A 54 9.03 15.63 -18.34
N ARG A 55 9.05 15.79 -19.68
CA ARG A 55 9.64 14.90 -20.72
C ARG A 55 9.05 15.16 -22.13
N SER A 56 9.85 14.81 -23.14
CA SER A 56 9.69 15.13 -24.57
C SER A 56 8.45 14.52 -25.24
N PHE A 57 7.85 15.30 -26.14
CA PHE A 57 6.64 15.00 -26.89
C PHE A 57 6.97 14.36 -28.25
N PHE A 58 6.33 13.24 -28.59
CA PHE A 58 6.17 12.79 -29.97
C PHE A 58 4.74 13.13 -30.42
N LEU A 59 4.60 13.97 -31.44
CA LEU A 59 3.30 14.32 -32.02
C LEU A 59 2.83 13.20 -32.96
N GLY A 60 1.75 12.53 -32.57
CA GLY A 60 1.06 11.56 -33.41
C GLY A 60 -0.24 11.08 -32.76
N VAL A 61 -1.32 11.81 -33.03
CA VAL A 61 -2.74 11.38 -32.92
C VAL A 61 -3.13 10.58 -31.67
N THR A 62 -3.51 11.26 -30.59
CA THR A 62 -4.48 10.81 -29.55
C THR A 62 -4.73 11.97 -28.59
N CYS A 63 -5.93 12.07 -27.99
CA CYS A 63 -6.25 13.10 -26.98
C CYS A 63 -5.14 13.18 -25.92
N LEU A 64 -4.53 14.36 -25.78
CA LEU A 64 -3.43 14.58 -24.86
C LEU A 64 -3.96 14.57 -23.42
N GLN A 65 -3.79 13.45 -22.71
CA GLN A 65 -4.11 13.37 -21.29
C GLN A 65 -2.98 14.04 -20.51
N VAL A 66 -3.24 15.22 -19.93
CA VAL A 66 -2.30 15.87 -19.02
C VAL A 66 -2.56 15.33 -17.62
N LEU A 67 -1.51 14.81 -16.99
CA LEU A 67 -1.59 14.12 -15.71
C LEU A 67 -0.88 14.95 -14.64
N LEU A 68 -1.48 15.02 -13.46
CA LEU A 68 -0.93 15.75 -12.30
C LEU A 68 -0.49 14.75 -11.23
N SER A 69 0.63 15.06 -10.57
CA SER A 69 0.97 14.41 -9.29
C SER A 69 0.22 15.11 -8.18
N TYR A 70 -0.51 14.35 -7.37
CA TYR A 70 -1.28 14.88 -6.25
C TYR A 70 -0.41 15.03 -5.01
N GLY A 71 0.77 14.41 -4.98
CA GLY A 71 1.69 14.44 -3.85
C GLY A 71 2.24 13.06 -3.52
N THR A 72 2.71 12.89 -2.28
CA THR A 72 3.29 11.63 -1.77
C THR A 72 2.25 10.81 -1.02
N TYR A 73 1.03 10.70 -1.56
CA TYR A 73 -0.06 9.97 -0.94
C TYR A 73 0.10 8.46 -1.13
N THR A 74 -0.12 7.70 -0.05
CA THR A 74 -0.34 6.26 -0.06
C THR A 74 -1.65 5.90 -0.74
N ASN A 75 -1.81 4.64 -1.14
CA ASN A 75 -3.08 4.19 -1.69
C ASN A 75 -4.22 4.24 -0.65
N LEU A 76 -3.91 4.14 0.65
CA LEU A 76 -4.93 4.32 1.70
C LEU A 76 -5.46 5.76 1.71
N GLU A 77 -4.58 6.74 1.72
CA GLU A 77 -4.96 8.16 1.69
C GLU A 77 -5.70 8.52 0.39
N LEU A 78 -5.25 7.97 -0.75
CA LEU A 78 -5.96 8.16 -2.03
C LEU A 78 -7.36 7.56 -2.00
N LEU A 79 -7.53 6.38 -1.40
CA LEU A 79 -8.82 5.74 -1.27
C LEU A 79 -9.75 6.52 -0.35
N GLU A 80 -9.26 6.97 0.81
CA GLU A 80 -10.05 7.68 1.82
C GLU A 80 -10.46 9.09 1.39
N HIS A 81 -9.55 9.82 0.72
CA HIS A 81 -9.80 11.22 0.35
C HIS A 81 -10.35 11.40 -1.06
N TYR A 82 -10.01 10.51 -1.99
CA TYR A 82 -10.31 10.69 -3.40
C TYR A 82 -11.07 9.51 -4.03
N GLY A 83 -11.19 8.38 -3.34
CA GLY A 83 -12.01 7.25 -3.78
C GLY A 83 -11.42 6.47 -4.96
N PHE A 84 -10.10 6.46 -5.13
CA PHE A 84 -9.42 5.66 -6.15
C PHE A 84 -8.10 5.09 -5.65
N LEU A 85 -7.57 4.11 -6.39
CA LEU A 85 -6.26 3.50 -6.15
C LEU A 85 -5.36 3.67 -7.36
N LEU A 86 -4.05 3.68 -7.14
CA LEU A 86 -3.04 3.63 -8.20
C LEU A 86 -2.37 2.25 -8.20
N ASP A 87 -2.36 1.60 -9.36
CA ASP A 87 -1.84 0.23 -9.53
C ASP A 87 -0.38 0.10 -9.10
N GLU A 88 0.45 1.08 -9.45
CA GLU A 88 1.86 1.16 -9.09
C GLU A 88 2.16 2.50 -8.40
N ASN A 89 1.69 2.63 -7.16
CA ASN A 89 1.93 3.82 -6.35
C ASN A 89 3.29 3.75 -5.63
N PRO A 90 4.32 4.47 -6.08
CA PRO A 90 5.65 4.40 -5.48
C PRO A 90 5.69 4.91 -4.02
N ASN A 91 4.65 5.63 -3.58
CA ASN A 91 4.52 6.14 -2.22
C ASN A 91 3.77 5.16 -1.30
N ASP A 92 3.25 4.05 -1.81
CA ASP A 92 2.61 3.05 -0.99
C ASP A 92 3.61 2.40 -0.04
N LYS A 93 3.16 2.14 1.17
CA LYS A 93 4.01 1.69 2.27
C LYS A 93 3.27 0.74 3.18
N ALA A 94 3.98 -0.27 3.67
CA ALA A 94 3.53 -1.15 4.74
C ALA A 94 4.38 -0.94 5.99
N PHE A 95 3.74 -0.97 7.16
CA PHE A 95 4.42 -0.86 8.45
C PHE A 95 4.44 -2.21 9.14
N ILE A 96 5.53 -2.49 9.84
CA ILE A 96 5.68 -3.66 10.70
C ILE A 96 5.86 -3.21 12.16
N PRO A 97 5.33 -3.96 13.13
CA PRO A 97 5.55 -3.64 14.53
C PRO A 97 7.03 -3.78 14.87
N LEU A 98 7.61 -2.75 15.50
CA LEU A 98 8.99 -2.74 15.95
C LEU A 98 9.07 -2.81 17.47
N GLU A 99 10.09 -3.48 17.99
CA GLU A 99 10.38 -3.52 19.42
C GLU A 99 10.70 -2.10 19.94
N PRO A 100 10.28 -1.73 21.16
CA PRO A 100 10.61 -0.44 21.78
C PRO A 100 12.10 -0.08 21.74
N GLU A 101 12.96 -1.10 21.84
CA GLU A 101 14.42 -1.01 21.82
C GLU A 101 14.96 -0.57 20.45
N VAL A 102 14.26 -0.88 19.35
CA VAL A 102 14.61 -0.41 18.00
C VAL A 102 14.41 1.10 17.90
N TYR A 103 13.31 1.61 18.47
CA TYR A 103 13.08 3.06 18.55
C TYR A 103 14.08 3.74 19.47
N ALA A 104 14.41 3.14 20.62
CA ALA A 104 15.36 3.70 21.56
C ALA A 104 16.81 3.76 21.02
N SER A 105 17.14 2.90 20.06
CA SER A 105 18.49 2.82 19.46
C SER A 105 18.64 3.60 18.16
N SER A 106 17.56 4.13 17.59
CA SER A 106 17.57 4.86 16.32
C SER A 106 17.12 6.31 16.47
N SER A 107 17.61 7.18 15.59
CA SER A 107 17.19 8.60 15.52
C SER A 107 16.12 8.85 14.45
N TRP A 108 15.67 7.78 13.78
CA TRP A 108 14.71 7.87 12.69
C TRP A 108 13.29 8.14 13.19
N PRO A 109 12.51 9.01 12.53
CA PRO A 109 11.09 9.13 12.79
C PRO A 109 10.36 7.82 12.50
N LYS A 110 9.30 7.53 13.27
CA LYS A 110 8.50 6.30 13.11
C LYS A 110 7.94 6.14 11.70
N ASP A 111 7.49 7.24 11.10
CA ASP A 111 6.89 7.25 9.77
C ASP A 111 7.91 6.99 8.64
N SER A 112 9.21 6.97 8.97
CA SER A 112 10.28 6.59 8.05
C SER A 112 10.61 5.09 8.09
N LEU A 113 10.09 4.35 9.07
CA LEU A 113 10.39 2.94 9.29
C LEU A 113 9.32 2.04 8.66
N TYR A 114 9.37 1.91 7.33
CA TYR A 114 8.38 1.17 6.55
C TYR A 114 9.01 0.29 5.47
N ILE A 115 8.17 -0.51 4.81
CA ILE A 115 8.46 -1.33 3.63
C ILE A 115 7.80 -0.65 2.43
N HIS A 116 8.57 -0.40 1.38
CA HIS A 116 8.10 0.17 0.13
C HIS A 116 7.20 -0.80 -0.65
N GLN A 117 6.35 -0.27 -1.54
CA GLN A 117 5.49 -1.05 -2.43
C GLN A 117 6.17 -2.24 -3.12
N ASN A 118 7.45 -2.14 -3.44
CA ASN A 118 8.24 -3.20 -4.11
C ASN A 118 8.86 -4.24 -3.14
N GLY A 119 8.35 -4.32 -1.91
CA GLY A 119 8.86 -5.20 -0.86
C GLY A 119 10.22 -4.82 -0.31
N LYS A 120 10.80 -3.66 -0.67
CA LYS A 120 12.09 -3.22 -0.09
C LYS A 120 11.86 -2.59 1.28
N PRO A 121 12.58 -3.02 2.33
CA PRO A 121 12.69 -2.23 3.54
C PRO A 121 13.27 -0.85 3.22
N SER A 122 12.72 0.20 3.83
CA SER A 122 13.27 1.55 3.73
C SER A 122 14.69 1.60 4.31
N PHE A 123 15.47 2.57 3.82
CA PHE A 123 16.83 2.79 4.31
C PHE A 123 16.88 3.03 5.83
N ALA A 124 15.91 3.79 6.35
CA ALA A 124 15.78 4.07 7.76
C ALA A 124 15.49 2.80 8.57
N LEU A 125 14.58 1.94 8.09
CA LEU A 125 14.27 0.65 8.72
C LEU A 125 15.50 -0.26 8.79
N LEU A 126 16.21 -0.43 7.67
CA LEU A 126 17.45 -1.24 7.65
C LEU A 126 18.51 -0.68 8.59
N SER A 127 18.70 0.64 8.57
CA SER A 127 19.67 1.31 9.43
C SER A 127 19.33 1.10 10.91
N ALA A 128 18.07 1.29 11.29
CA ALA A 128 17.61 1.09 12.66
C ALA A 128 17.84 -0.35 13.11
N LEU A 129 17.47 -1.34 12.30
CA LEU A 129 17.60 -2.75 12.65
C LEU A 129 19.05 -3.24 12.69
N ARG A 130 19.91 -2.81 11.76
CA ARG A 130 21.36 -3.12 11.79
C ARG A 130 22.02 -2.62 13.07
N LEU A 131 21.70 -1.39 13.46
CA LEU A 131 22.22 -0.78 14.68
C LEU A 131 21.67 -1.47 15.94
N TRP A 132 20.37 -1.80 15.95
CA TRP A 132 19.72 -2.52 17.04
C TRP A 132 20.31 -3.93 17.23
N ALA A 133 20.51 -4.67 16.13
CA ALA A 133 21.12 -6.00 16.13
C ALA A 133 22.61 -6.00 16.55
N THR A 134 23.26 -4.84 16.57
CA THR A 134 24.62 -4.71 17.08
C THR A 134 24.62 -4.62 18.61
N PRO A 135 25.52 -5.32 19.33
CA PRO A 135 25.69 -5.17 20.77
C PRO A 135 25.86 -3.70 21.20
N ALA A 136 25.20 -3.30 22.28
CA ALA A 136 25.15 -1.90 22.73
C ALA A 136 26.54 -1.25 22.91
N SER A 137 27.55 -2.02 23.34
CA SER A 137 28.93 -1.57 23.50
C SER A 137 29.62 -1.17 22.19
N GLN A 138 29.18 -1.72 21.05
CA GLN A 138 29.79 -1.52 19.73
C GLN A 138 28.99 -0.57 18.82
N ARG A 139 27.75 -0.23 19.18
CA ARG A 139 26.88 0.65 18.35
C ARG A 139 27.53 1.98 17.98
N ARG A 140 28.31 2.59 18.89
CA ARG A 140 28.99 3.87 18.62
C ARG A 140 30.07 3.75 17.55
N SER A 141 30.82 2.64 17.50
CA SER A 141 31.90 2.47 16.52
C SER A 141 31.37 2.17 15.13
N VAL A 142 30.25 1.43 15.03
CA VAL A 142 29.67 1.03 13.73
C VAL A 142 28.59 1.98 13.20
N GLY A 143 28.11 2.93 14.00
CA GLY A 143 26.99 3.79 13.62
C GLY A 143 27.20 4.53 12.28
N HIS A 144 28.40 5.05 12.04
CA HIS A 144 28.72 5.72 10.78
C HIS A 144 28.62 4.78 9.55
N LEU A 145 28.94 3.50 9.71
CA LEU A 145 28.83 2.48 8.66
C LEU A 145 27.36 2.15 8.36
N VAL A 146 26.55 2.04 9.42
CA VAL A 146 25.11 1.82 9.29
C VAL A 146 24.46 2.97 8.53
N TYR A 147 24.72 4.21 8.93
CA TYR A 147 24.14 5.40 8.30
C TYR A 147 24.75 5.73 6.93
N SER A 148 25.87 5.11 6.53
CA SER A 148 26.37 5.14 5.15
C SER A 148 25.78 4.04 4.25
N GLY A 149 24.94 3.17 4.80
CA GLY A 149 24.31 2.06 4.08
C GLY A 149 25.19 0.83 3.91
N THR A 150 26.36 0.81 4.54
CA THR A 150 27.33 -0.30 4.44
C THR A 150 26.83 -1.50 5.25
N GLN A 151 26.99 -2.71 4.71
CA GLN A 151 26.73 -3.94 5.44
C GLN A 151 27.76 -4.11 6.56
N LEU A 152 27.31 -4.51 7.75
CA LEU A 152 28.20 -4.67 8.91
C LEU A 152 28.93 -6.01 8.91
N SER A 153 28.17 -7.10 8.85
CA SER A 153 28.67 -8.47 8.71
C SER A 153 27.57 -9.36 8.12
N SER A 154 27.93 -10.50 7.55
CA SER A 154 26.95 -11.45 7.01
C SER A 154 25.97 -11.92 8.09
N GLU A 155 26.44 -12.15 9.31
CA GLU A 155 25.62 -12.57 10.45
C GLU A 155 24.61 -11.49 10.85
N ASN A 156 25.04 -10.21 10.89
CA ASN A 156 24.15 -9.10 11.19
C ASN A 156 23.08 -8.94 10.10
N GLU A 157 23.46 -9.03 8.83
CA GLU A 157 22.53 -8.93 7.72
C GLU A 157 21.53 -10.09 7.70
N ILE A 158 21.98 -11.34 7.91
CA ILE A 158 21.09 -12.52 8.00
C ILE A 158 20.09 -12.31 9.13
N PHE A 159 20.56 -11.96 10.33
CA PHE A 159 19.68 -11.73 11.49
C PHE A 159 18.63 -10.64 11.22
N VAL A 160 19.03 -9.51 10.62
CA VAL A 160 18.10 -8.42 10.28
C VAL A 160 17.06 -8.89 9.25
N MET A 161 17.46 -9.61 8.21
CA MET A 161 16.54 -10.11 7.19
C MET A 161 15.57 -11.16 7.75
N GLU A 162 16.05 -12.07 8.60
CA GLU A 162 15.22 -13.05 9.30
C GLU A 162 14.19 -12.36 10.19
N TRP A 163 14.62 -11.34 10.94
CA TRP A 163 13.74 -10.57 11.80
C TRP A 163 12.66 -9.84 11.00
N ILE A 164 13.01 -9.17 9.89
CA ILE A 164 12.04 -8.49 9.02
C ILE A 164 11.03 -9.49 8.43
N ALA A 165 11.50 -10.60 7.88
CA ALA A 165 10.65 -11.63 7.30
C ALA A 165 9.67 -12.20 8.34
N LYS A 166 10.16 -12.49 9.55
CA LYS A 166 9.34 -12.96 10.66
C LYS A 166 8.29 -11.93 11.07
N SER A 167 8.67 -10.66 11.18
CA SER A 167 7.74 -9.57 11.50
C SER A 167 6.65 -9.40 10.43
N CYS A 168 6.99 -9.56 9.15
CA CYS A 168 6.01 -9.58 8.05
C CYS A 168 5.05 -10.76 8.18
N HIS A 169 5.54 -11.96 8.50
CA HIS A 169 4.69 -13.14 8.74
C HIS A 169 3.71 -12.89 9.89
N VAL A 170 4.18 -12.34 11.02
CA VAL A 170 3.30 -12.02 12.16
C VAL A 170 2.22 -11.03 11.76
N VAL A 171 2.54 -10.01 10.96
CA VAL A 171 1.51 -9.07 10.48
C VAL A 171 0.50 -9.80 9.60
N LEU A 172 0.94 -10.62 8.65
CA LEU A 172 0.06 -11.36 7.75
C LEU A 172 -0.86 -12.33 8.49
N GLU A 173 -0.36 -13.04 9.50
CA GLU A 173 -1.14 -13.99 10.32
C GLU A 173 -2.22 -13.30 11.17
N ASN A 174 -2.00 -12.04 11.54
CA ASN A 174 -2.96 -11.25 12.31
C ASN A 174 -4.03 -10.55 11.44
N LEU A 175 -3.93 -10.63 10.11
CA LEU A 175 -4.95 -10.08 9.22
C LEU A 175 -6.14 -11.03 9.12
N PRO A 176 -7.37 -10.49 8.95
CA PRO A 176 -8.58 -11.31 8.93
C PRO A 176 -8.72 -12.17 7.67
N THR A 177 -8.00 -11.86 6.60
CA THR A 177 -8.05 -12.61 5.33
C THR A 177 -6.66 -12.85 4.75
N SER A 178 -6.50 -13.95 4.03
CA SER A 178 -5.26 -14.31 3.31
C SER A 178 -5.14 -13.64 1.94
N VAL A 179 -3.95 -13.69 1.34
CA VAL A 179 -3.73 -13.18 -0.03
C VAL A 179 -4.60 -13.93 -1.04
N GLU A 180 -4.74 -15.24 -0.85
CA GLU A 180 -5.51 -16.14 -1.70
C GLU A 180 -7.00 -15.84 -1.61
N GLU A 181 -7.53 -15.66 -0.39
CA GLU A 181 -8.93 -15.30 -0.16
C GLU A 181 -9.30 -13.98 -0.84
N ASP A 182 -8.47 -12.96 -0.69
CA ASP A 182 -8.71 -11.65 -1.32
C ASP A 182 -8.55 -11.69 -2.84
N SER A 183 -7.62 -12.50 -3.35
CA SER A 183 -7.45 -12.69 -4.80
C SER A 183 -8.67 -13.38 -5.42
N LEU A 184 -9.20 -14.40 -4.74
CA LEU A 184 -10.42 -15.09 -5.15
C LEU A 184 -11.62 -14.16 -5.09
N LEU A 185 -11.77 -13.40 -4.00
CA LEU A 185 -12.84 -12.43 -3.84
C LEU A 185 -12.79 -11.33 -4.92
N LEU A 186 -11.60 -10.81 -5.23
CA LEU A 186 -11.45 -9.80 -6.26
C LEU A 186 -11.83 -10.35 -7.65
N CYS A 187 -11.37 -11.56 -7.98
CA CYS A 187 -11.75 -12.26 -9.21
C CYS A 187 -13.26 -12.49 -9.30
N ALA A 188 -13.90 -12.83 -8.18
CA ALA A 188 -15.34 -12.92 -8.05
C ALA A 188 -16.05 -11.59 -8.35
N LEU A 189 -15.56 -10.48 -7.78
CA LEU A 189 -16.11 -9.14 -8.00
C LEU A 189 -15.96 -8.67 -9.45
N ASP A 190 -14.82 -8.98 -10.10
CA ASP A 190 -14.60 -8.68 -11.51
C ASP A 190 -15.61 -9.40 -12.41
N LYS A 191 -15.86 -10.68 -12.13
CA LYS A 191 -16.80 -11.51 -12.90
C LYS A 191 -18.25 -11.07 -12.77
N MET A 192 -18.66 -10.45 -11.66
CA MET A 192 -20.01 -9.92 -11.51
C MET A 192 -20.26 -8.59 -12.24
N GLN A 193 -19.19 -7.91 -12.64
CA GLN A 193 -19.30 -6.76 -13.54
C GLN A 193 -19.45 -7.20 -15.01
N ASP A 194 -19.19 -8.47 -15.31
CA ASP A 194 -19.38 -9.07 -16.64
C ASP A 194 -20.85 -9.51 -16.83
N PRO A 195 -21.59 -8.89 -17.77
CA PRO A 195 -22.99 -9.25 -18.02
C PRO A 195 -23.20 -10.67 -18.56
N ASP A 196 -22.15 -11.34 -19.06
CA ASP A 196 -22.23 -12.68 -19.67
C ASP A 196 -21.94 -13.84 -18.69
N LEU A 197 -22.06 -13.59 -17.37
CA LEU A 197 -21.61 -14.54 -16.35
C LEU A 197 -22.35 -15.89 -16.36
N PRO A 198 -21.66 -17.04 -16.49
CA PRO A 198 -22.26 -18.36 -16.36
C PRO A 198 -22.74 -18.65 -14.94
N MET A 199 -23.90 -19.29 -14.81
CA MET A 199 -24.57 -19.66 -13.55
C MET A 199 -23.68 -20.47 -12.58
N GLU A 200 -22.73 -21.23 -13.10
CA GLU A 200 -21.74 -22.01 -12.33
C GLU A 200 -20.80 -21.12 -11.50
N VAL A 201 -20.48 -19.92 -12.00
CA VAL A 201 -19.60 -18.98 -11.30
C VAL A 201 -20.34 -18.38 -10.10
N GLY A 202 -21.62 -18.03 -10.25
CA GLY A 202 -22.46 -17.53 -9.14
C GLY A 202 -22.54 -18.48 -7.94
N ASN A 203 -22.51 -19.80 -8.19
CA ASN A 203 -22.50 -20.81 -7.13
C ASN A 203 -21.11 -20.96 -6.47
N ALA A 204 -20.02 -20.87 -7.23
CA ALA A 204 -18.67 -20.83 -6.69
C ALA A 204 -18.40 -19.54 -5.88
N LEU A 205 -18.97 -18.42 -6.30
CA LEU A 205 -18.97 -17.13 -5.61
C LEU A 205 -19.67 -17.22 -4.24
N ARG A 206 -20.81 -17.92 -4.15
CA ARG A 206 -21.47 -18.20 -2.84
C ARG A 206 -20.58 -18.99 -1.88
N SER A 207 -19.71 -19.87 -2.41
CA SER A 207 -18.75 -20.61 -1.59
C SER A 207 -17.47 -19.85 -1.28
N SER A 208 -17.25 -18.67 -1.88
CA SER A 208 -15.96 -17.96 -1.80
C SER A 208 -15.76 -17.14 -0.51
N GLY A 209 -16.75 -17.08 0.39
CA GLY A 209 -16.54 -16.54 1.74
C GLY A 209 -17.76 -15.87 2.38
N VAL A 210 -17.70 -15.73 3.70
CA VAL A 210 -18.74 -15.13 4.55
C VAL A 210 -19.01 -13.66 4.20
N GLU A 211 -17.97 -12.91 3.79
CA GLU A 211 -18.11 -11.51 3.36
C GLU A 211 -19.03 -11.38 2.13
N PHE A 212 -18.95 -12.35 1.22
CA PHE A 212 -19.70 -12.36 -0.02
C PHE A 212 -21.19 -12.64 0.19
N SER A 213 -21.52 -13.65 1.00
CA SER A 213 -22.90 -13.94 1.37
C SER A 213 -23.53 -12.77 2.13
N ALA A 214 -22.80 -12.15 3.06
CA ALA A 214 -23.28 -10.99 3.80
C ALA A 214 -23.58 -9.78 2.89
N PHE A 215 -22.76 -9.56 1.84
CA PHE A 215 -23.02 -8.51 0.87
C PHE A 215 -24.32 -8.75 0.07
N LEU A 216 -24.55 -9.97 -0.40
CA LEU A 216 -25.76 -10.32 -1.15
C LEU A 216 -27.02 -10.16 -0.29
N GLU A 217 -26.96 -10.62 0.96
CA GLU A 217 -28.05 -10.47 1.93
C GLU A 217 -28.36 -9.00 2.22
N ALA A 218 -27.34 -8.16 2.43
CA ALA A 218 -27.51 -6.74 2.74
C ALA A 218 -28.12 -5.91 1.58
N HIS A 219 -28.12 -6.44 0.35
CA HIS A 219 -28.67 -5.78 -0.84
C HIS A 219 -29.90 -6.49 -1.40
N ASP A 220 -30.49 -7.44 -0.66
CA ASP A 220 -31.65 -8.25 -1.06
C ASP A 220 -31.46 -8.97 -2.41
N LEU A 221 -30.21 -9.23 -2.80
CA LEU A 221 -29.86 -9.86 -4.07
C LEU A 221 -29.96 -11.37 -3.92
N LYS A 222 -31.14 -11.91 -4.20
CA LYS A 222 -31.32 -13.35 -4.41
C LYS A 222 -30.92 -13.69 -5.84
N ILE A 223 -29.78 -14.36 -6.01
CA ILE A 223 -29.49 -15.07 -7.27
C ILE A 223 -30.57 -16.15 -7.40
N GLY A 224 -31.62 -15.84 -8.16
CA GLY A 224 -32.71 -16.76 -8.47
C GLY A 224 -32.32 -17.70 -9.61
N ASP A 225 -33.00 -18.84 -9.69
CA ASP A 225 -32.80 -19.95 -10.63
C ASP A 225 -33.19 -19.62 -12.10
N GLY A 226 -33.18 -18.33 -12.46
CA GLY A 226 -33.68 -17.81 -13.72
C GLY A 226 -32.68 -16.88 -14.38
N ASN A 227 -32.53 -17.07 -15.69
CA ASN A 227 -31.60 -16.47 -16.66
C ASN A 227 -31.68 -14.93 -16.82
N VAL A 228 -31.81 -14.18 -15.72
CA VAL A 228 -31.78 -12.72 -15.73
C VAL A 228 -30.43 -12.33 -15.16
N GLY A 229 -29.52 -11.91 -16.04
CA GLY A 229 -28.26 -11.28 -15.66
C GLY A 229 -28.51 -10.34 -14.48
N LEU A 230 -27.70 -10.50 -13.44
CA LEU A 230 -27.90 -9.94 -12.11
C LEU A 230 -27.96 -8.40 -12.21
N LEU A 231 -29.14 -7.86 -12.46
CA LEU A 231 -29.32 -6.44 -12.76
C LEU A 231 -29.26 -5.68 -11.44
N LEU A 232 -28.03 -5.45 -11.00
CA LEU A 232 -27.71 -4.74 -9.78
C LEU A 232 -28.37 -3.36 -9.83
N SER A 233 -29.05 -2.98 -8.74
CA SER A 233 -29.46 -1.59 -8.57
C SER A 233 -28.23 -0.68 -8.64
N GLU A 234 -28.40 0.55 -9.11
CA GLU A 234 -27.30 1.53 -9.17
C GLU A 234 -26.63 1.72 -7.80
N LYS A 235 -27.40 1.58 -6.71
CA LYS A 235 -26.88 1.59 -5.34
C LYS A 235 -25.99 0.37 -5.05
N ALA A 236 -26.44 -0.83 -5.40
CA ALA A 236 -25.68 -2.07 -5.22
C ALA A 236 -24.39 -2.07 -6.06
N ARG A 237 -24.46 -1.56 -7.30
CA ARG A 237 -23.31 -1.40 -8.17
C ARG A 237 -22.25 -0.48 -7.56
N ARG A 238 -22.64 0.72 -7.09
CA ARG A 238 -21.71 1.64 -6.40
C ARG A 238 -21.12 1.06 -5.12
N SER A 239 -21.92 0.32 -4.36
CA SER A 239 -21.47 -0.39 -3.16
C SER A 239 -20.41 -1.44 -3.50
N MET A 240 -20.64 -2.20 -4.57
CA MET A 240 -19.71 -3.20 -5.09
C MET A 240 -18.40 -2.58 -5.59
N GLU A 241 -18.43 -1.47 -6.33
CA GLU A 241 -17.20 -0.78 -6.77
C GLU A 241 -16.36 -0.30 -5.58
N ARG A 242 -17.01 0.26 -4.54
CA ARG A 242 -16.30 0.69 -3.32
C ARG A 242 -15.70 -0.48 -2.57
N TRP A 243 -16.44 -1.59 -2.49
CA TRP A 243 -15.94 -2.81 -1.88
C TRP A 243 -14.76 -3.39 -2.65
N LYS A 244 -14.84 -3.43 -3.98
CA LYS A 244 -13.74 -3.83 -4.86
C LYS A 244 -12.47 -3.02 -4.60
N LEU A 245 -12.58 -1.69 -4.50
CA LEU A 245 -11.44 -0.85 -4.14
C LEU A 245 -10.88 -1.22 -2.76
N ALA A 246 -11.72 -1.44 -1.75
CA ALA A 246 -11.26 -1.86 -0.43
C ALA A 246 -10.51 -3.21 -0.48
N VAL A 247 -11.04 -4.20 -1.21
CA VAL A 247 -10.40 -5.52 -1.42
C VAL A 247 -9.07 -5.38 -2.17
N GLN A 248 -9.03 -4.57 -3.23
CA GLN A 248 -7.80 -4.27 -3.97
C GLN A 248 -6.73 -3.65 -3.08
N TRP A 249 -7.10 -2.68 -2.23
CA TRP A 249 -6.18 -2.04 -1.31
C TRP A 249 -5.58 -3.04 -0.31
N ARG A 250 -6.41 -3.82 0.40
CA ARG A 250 -5.91 -4.79 1.39
C ARG A 250 -5.09 -5.91 0.75
N LEU A 251 -5.44 -6.35 -0.46
CA LEU A 251 -4.64 -7.30 -1.23
C LEU A 251 -3.26 -6.73 -1.56
N ARG A 252 -3.19 -5.48 -2.05
CA ARG A 252 -1.91 -4.80 -2.34
C ARG A 252 -1.06 -4.67 -1.09
N HIS A 253 -1.64 -4.25 0.03
CA HIS A 253 -0.93 -4.16 1.31
C HIS A 253 -0.29 -5.50 1.70
N LYS A 254 -1.02 -6.62 1.58
CA LYS A 254 -0.48 -7.95 1.85
C LYS A 254 0.63 -8.34 0.89
N ARG A 255 0.51 -8.00 -0.40
CA ARG A 255 1.57 -8.28 -1.39
C ARG A 255 2.88 -7.57 -1.06
N ILE A 256 2.83 -6.33 -0.54
CA ILE A 256 4.04 -5.63 -0.06
C ILE A 256 4.80 -6.47 0.98
N LEU A 257 4.07 -7.07 1.93
CA LEU A 257 4.65 -7.91 2.98
C LEU A 257 5.19 -9.23 2.43
N VAL A 258 4.46 -9.89 1.52
CA VAL A 258 4.90 -11.12 0.86
C VAL A 258 6.16 -10.88 0.01
N ASP A 259 6.18 -9.82 -0.78
CA ASP A 259 7.34 -9.44 -1.59
C ASP A 259 8.56 -9.12 -0.70
N CYS A 260 8.33 -8.52 0.48
CA CYS A 260 9.39 -8.30 1.46
C CYS A 260 9.95 -9.62 2.02
N ILE A 261 9.09 -10.58 2.33
CA ILE A 261 9.51 -11.92 2.80
C ILE A 261 10.37 -12.58 1.73
N SER A 262 9.88 -12.66 0.48
CA SER A 262 10.62 -13.24 -0.64
C SER A 262 11.99 -12.59 -0.79
N ARG A 263 12.04 -11.26 -0.78
CA ARG A 263 13.30 -10.51 -0.88
C ARG A 263 14.26 -10.78 0.28
N CYS A 264 13.77 -10.81 1.51
CA CYS A 264 14.60 -11.13 2.68
C CYS A 264 15.17 -12.55 2.56
N THR A 265 14.37 -13.53 2.13
CA THR A 265 14.83 -14.92 1.94
C THR A 265 15.85 -15.06 0.82
N GLU A 266 15.73 -14.30 -0.27
CA GLU A 266 16.74 -14.24 -1.34
C GLU A 266 18.07 -13.70 -0.81
N ILE A 267 18.03 -12.62 -0.02
CA ILE A 267 19.24 -12.02 0.58
C ILE A 267 19.90 -13.00 1.54
N ILE A 268 19.15 -13.64 2.44
CA ILE A 268 19.67 -14.66 3.37
C ILE A 268 20.35 -15.80 2.60
N SER A 269 19.70 -16.27 1.54
CA SER A 269 20.24 -17.35 0.70
C SER A 269 21.54 -16.95 0.00
N SER A 270 21.67 -15.68 -0.39
CA SER A 270 22.90 -15.14 -1.01
C SER A 270 24.06 -14.95 -0.04
N LEU A 271 23.77 -14.73 1.25
CA LEU A 271 24.76 -14.49 2.30
C LEU A 271 25.16 -15.78 3.04
N SER A 272 24.29 -16.79 2.99
CA SER A 272 24.57 -18.10 3.58
C SER A 272 25.65 -18.80 2.76
N PRO A 273 26.74 -19.29 3.35
CA PRO A 273 27.75 -20.04 2.63
C PRO A 273 27.11 -21.26 1.97
N THR A 274 27.17 -21.33 0.64
CA THR A 274 26.85 -22.59 -0.05
C THR A 274 27.82 -23.64 0.51
N PHE A 275 27.31 -24.67 1.18
CA PHE A 275 28.07 -25.88 1.50
C PHE A 275 28.40 -26.62 0.18
N LEU A 276 29.24 -26.03 -0.67
CA LEU A 276 29.88 -26.72 -1.77
C LEU A 276 31.07 -27.46 -1.17
N GLY A 277 30.83 -28.76 -0.94
CA GLY A 277 31.79 -29.67 -0.34
C GLY A 277 33.15 -29.64 -1.03
N HIS A 278 34.18 -29.35 -0.25
CA HIS A 278 35.52 -29.84 -0.53
C HIS A 278 35.51 -31.37 -0.51
N ARG A 279 35.34 -32.01 -1.68
CA ARG A 279 36.07 -33.26 -1.93
C ARG A 279 37.52 -32.87 -2.15
N GLY A 280 38.29 -32.90 -1.08
CA GLY A 280 39.73 -32.94 -1.17
C GLY A 280 40.13 -34.19 -1.94
N TYR A 281 40.87 -33.98 -3.02
CA TYR A 281 41.70 -34.99 -3.65
C TYR A 281 42.63 -35.57 -2.58
N GLN A 282 42.51 -36.87 -2.31
CA GLN A 282 43.61 -37.64 -1.74
C GLN A 282 44.39 -38.24 -2.91
N SER A 283 45.58 -37.68 -3.12
CA SER A 283 46.69 -38.29 -3.84
C SER A 283 47.24 -39.50 -3.11
#